data_AF-A0AAW7ZHG3-F1
#
_entry.id   AF-A0AAW7ZHG3-F1
#
_cell.length_a   1.000
_cell.length_b   1.000
_cell.length_c   1.000
_cell.angle_alpha   90.00
_cell.angle_beta   90.00
_cell.angle_gamma   90.00
#
_symmetry.space_group_name_H-M   'P 1'
#
loop_
_entity.id
_entity.type
_entity.pdbx_description
1 polymer ?
#
loop_
_entity_poly.entity_id
_entity_poly.type
_entity_poly.pdbx_seq_one_letter_code
_entity_poly.pdbx_strand_id
1 'polypeptide(L)' 'MFDIVCYRLKGHLNYQCQICPAGSSLEDVVETWQNVLDTHRVSGFKSEEEARKYISENYDTEF' A
#
# COMPACT_ATOMS: atom_id res chain seq x y z
N MET A 1 -5.79 10.25 10.47
CA MET A 1 -4.87 10.39 9.32
C MET A 1 -4.53 8.98 8.87
N PHE A 2 -4.42 8.76 7.57
CA PHE A 2 -4.23 7.44 6.96
C PHE A 2 -2.93 7.40 6.18
N ASP A 3 -2.34 6.21 6.14
CA ASP A 3 -1.20 5.86 5.32
C ASP A 3 -1.61 4.78 4.33
N ILE A 4 -0.93 4.75 3.19
CA ILE A 4 -1.02 3.69 2.20
C ILE A 4 0.28 2.92 2.25
N VAL A 5 0.18 1.60 2.31
CA VAL A 5 1.30 0.69 2.13
C VAL A 5 1.03 -0.11 0.88
N CYS A 6 1.83 0.11 -0.15
CA CYS A 6 1.82 -0.70 -1.36
C CYS A 6 3.02 -1.64 -1.35
N TYR A 7 2.81 -2.91 -1.62
CA TYR A 7 3.86 -3.91 -1.67
C TYR A 7 3.71 -4.82 -2.86
N ARG A 8 4.82 -5.29 -3.41
CA ARG A 8 4.85 -6.26 -4.50
C ARG A 8 5.42 -7.57 -4.00
N LEU A 9 4.70 -8.66 -4.21
CA LEU A 9 5.15 -10.01 -3.86
C LEU A 9 6.04 -10.59 -4.96
N LYS A 10 7.00 -11.44 -4.58
CA LYS A 10 7.82 -12.22 -5.51
C LYS A 10 6.91 -13.08 -6.39
N GLY A 11 7.05 -12.96 -7.70
CA GLY A 11 6.22 -13.69 -8.68
C GLY A 11 4.89 -13.01 -9.02
N HIS A 12 4.56 -11.87 -8.40
CA HIS A 12 3.41 -11.04 -8.77
C HIS A 12 3.88 -9.80 -9.54
N LEU A 13 3.16 -9.46 -10.61
CA LEU A 13 3.47 -8.29 -11.44
C LEU A 13 2.94 -6.98 -10.83
N ASN A 14 1.82 -7.06 -10.11
CA ASN A 14 1.11 -5.89 -9.60
C ASN A 14 1.46 -5.60 -8.14
N TYR A 15 1.39 -4.32 -7.78
CA TYR A 15 1.42 -3.89 -6.38
C TYR A 15 0.07 -4.17 -5.73
N GLN A 16 0.11 -4.65 -4.50
CA GLN A 16 -1.04 -4.72 -3.61
C GLN A 16 -0.96 -3.54 -2.65
N CYS A 17 -2.02 -2.75 -2.57
CA CYS A 17 -2.06 -1.58 -1.70
C CYS A 17 -3.08 -1.77 -0.57
N GLN A 18 -2.67 -1.40 0.63
CA GLN A 18 -3.48 -1.47 1.83
C GLN A 18 -3.49 -0.11 2.53
N ILE A 19 -4.66 0.33 2.96
CA ILE A 19 -4.83 1.58 3.70
C ILE A 19 -4.84 1.26 5.17
N CYS A 20 -4.00 1.94 5.92
CA CYS A 20 -3.82 1.70 7.33
C CYS A 20 -3.87 3.02 8.13
N PRO A 21 -4.16 2.97 9.43
CA PRO A 21 -4.02 4.13 10.29
C PRO A 21 -2.61 4.70 10.23
N ALA A 22 -2.48 6.02 10.20
CA ALA A 22 -1.17 6.66 10.21
C ALA A 22 -0.36 6.24 11.44
N GLY A 23 0.92 5.90 11.21
CA GLY A 23 1.82 5.40 12.25
C GLY A 23 1.79 3.89 12.49
N SER A 24 0.98 3.12 11.75
CA SER A 24 1.06 1.65 11.79
C SER A 24 2.43 1.16 11.31
N SER A 25 2.98 0.12 11.92
CA SER A 25 4.25 -0.48 11.49
C SER A 25 4.05 -1.23 10.19
N LEU A 26 5.04 -1.23 9.30
CA LEU A 26 4.95 -1.99 8.04
C LEU A 26 4.77 -3.49 8.27
N GLU A 27 5.36 -4.01 9.35
CA GLU A 27 5.25 -5.41 9.75
C GLU A 27 3.82 -5.80 10.17
N ASP A 28 3.08 -4.87 10.80
CA ASP A 28 1.67 -5.08 11.16
C ASP A 28 0.75 -5.09 9.94
N VAL A 29 1.16 -4.39 8.88
CA VAL A 29 0.36 -4.26 7.64
C VAL A 29 0.63 -5.43 6.69
N VAL A 30 1.86 -5.93 6.65
CA VAL A 30 2.28 -6.91 5.66
C VAL A 30 2.69 -8.20 6.36
N GLU A 31 1.69 -9.05 6.62
CA GLU A 31 1.87 -10.35 7.29
C GLU A 31 2.86 -11.28 6.55
N THR A 32 3.07 -11.08 5.25
CA THR A 32 3.91 -11.93 4.39
C THR A 32 5.20 -11.25 3.93
N TRP A 33 5.87 -10.49 4.81
CA TRP A 33 7.09 -9.72 4.47
C TRP A 33 8.19 -10.56 3.80
N GLN A 34 8.32 -11.84 4.15
CA GLN A 34 9.32 -12.75 3.56
C GLN A 34 9.20 -12.92 2.03
N ASN A 35 7.98 -12.77 1.50
CA ASN A 35 7.70 -12.87 0.08
C ASN A 35 7.56 -11.52 -0.61
N VAL A 36 7.79 -10.42 0.11
CA VAL A 36 7.77 -9.09 -0.47
C VAL A 36 9.10 -8.84 -1.21
N LEU A 37 8.97 -8.33 -2.43
CA LEU A 37 10.06 -7.92 -3.28
C LEU A 37 10.33 -6.42 -3.16
N ASP A 38 9.26 -5.62 -3.04
CA ASP A 38 9.34 -4.16 -2.99
C ASP A 38 8.18 -3.59 -2.14
N THR A 39 8.43 -2.50 -1.42
CA THR A 39 7.41 -1.80 -0.62
C THR A 39 7.53 -0.29 -0.70
N HIS A 40 6.39 0.36 -0.89
CA HIS A 40 6.21 1.80 -0.85
C HIS A 40 5.23 2.17 0.26
N ARG A 41 5.57 3.20 1.03
CA ARG A 41 4.65 3.81 2.00
C ARG A 41 4.42 5.26 1.62
N VAL A 42 3.16 5.66 1.55
CA VAL A 42 2.74 7.05 1.33
C VAL A 42 1.88 7.47 2.50
N SER A 43 2.30 8.52 3.20
CA SER A 43 1.62 9.02 4.40
C SER A 43 1.03 10.41 4.15
N GLY A 44 -0.02 10.75 4.90
CA GLY A 44 -0.56 12.12 4.92
C GLY A 44 -1.97 12.27 4.36
N PHE A 45 -2.71 11.17 4.19
CA PHE A 45 -4.10 11.21 3.74
C PHE A 45 -5.02 11.60 4.90
N LYS A 46 -5.96 12.52 4.65
CA LYS A 46 -6.88 12.99 5.69
C LYS A 46 -8.07 12.05 5.84
N SER A 47 -8.46 11.37 4.76
CA SER A 47 -9.50 10.35 4.74
C SER A 47 -9.08 9.08 3.99
N GLU A 48 -9.79 7.98 4.25
CA GLU A 48 -9.63 6.72 3.51
C GLU A 48 -9.99 6.90 2.02
N GLU A 49 -10.97 7.74 1.70
CA GLU A 49 -11.36 8.04 0.31
C GLU A 49 -10.22 8.70 -0.50
N GLU A 50 -9.50 9.65 0.09
CA GLU A 50 -8.32 10.25 -0.56
C GLU A 50 -7.23 9.19 -0.79
N ALA A 51 -7.03 8.30 0.19
CA ALA A 51 -6.06 7.23 0.07
C ALA A 51 -6.43 6.22 -1.03
N ARG A 52 -7.71 5.82 -1.11
CA ARG A 52 -8.23 4.94 -2.18
C ARG A 52 -8.07 5.57 -3.55
N LYS A 53 -8.38 6.86 -3.67
CA LYS A 53 -8.22 7.59 -4.93
C LYS A 53 -6.77 7.59 -5.38
N TYR A 54 -5.83 7.83 -4.47
CA TYR A 54 -4.41 7.80 -4.78
C TYR A 54 -3.94 6.42 -5.27
N ILE A 55 -4.43 5.33 -4.65
CA ILE A 55 -4.16 3.96 -5.13
C ILE A 55 -4.65 3.78 -6.56
N SER A 56 -5.89 4.18 -6.83
CA SER A 56 -6.49 4.08 -8.16
C SER A 56 -5.72 4.87 -9.23
N GLU A 57 -5.21 6.06 -8.89
CA GLU A 57 -4.49 6.92 -9.84
C GLU A 57 -3.03 6.48 -10.08
N ASN A 58 -2.40 5.76 -9.14
CA ASN A 58 -0.94 5.50 -9.18
C ASN A 58 -0.55 4.02 -9.27
N TYR A 59 -1.40 3.11 -8.79
CA TYR A 59 -1.09 1.68 -8.67
C TYR A 59 -2.09 0.77 -9.39
N ASP A 60 -3.31 1.26 -9.62
CA ASP A 60 -4.32 0.60 -10.44
C ASP A 60 -4.06 0.90 -11.93
N THR A 61 -2.89 0.48 -12.41
CA THR A 61 -2.62 0.41 -13.85
C THR A 61 -3.19 -0.89 -14.37
N GLU A 62 -4.48 -0.90 -14.68
CA GLU A 62 -5.03 -1.85 -15.67
C GLU A 62 -4.29 -1.61 -16.99
N PHE A 63 -3.59 -2.62 -17.52
CA PHE A 63 -3.60 -3.04 -18.93
C PHE A 63 -2.99 -4.44 -19.07
#